data_AF-A0A428P1B6-F1
#
_entry.id   AF-A0A428P1B6-F1
#
_cell.length_a   1.000
_cell.length_b   1.000
_cell.length_c   1.000
_cell.angle_alpha   90.00
_cell.angle_beta   90.00
_cell.angle_gamma   90.00
#
_symmetry.space_group_name_H-M   'P 1'
#
loop_
_entity.id
_entity.type
_entity.pdbx_description
1 polymer ?
#
loop_
_entity_poly.entity_id
_entity_poly.type
_entity_poly.pdbx_seq_one_letter_code
_entity_poly.pdbx_strand_id
1 'polypeptide(L)'
;MKSSLFAKIGTALLACPLLVSTQQFDFRKFPFDALDLSDSCFKMLDTTVPECSYVLLDRLPGPENYHFPPDRKTAIPEHHVYRHNDYKNNIHPATRPCGPCGPCLDDEHLDHICIPACRDALVNFRTKAEAACNTTKDAIAFKYNNIIFPPTYQVDLLLLSYDVFCYKDRDTGKSCDLELTKWRRRRDTDFPMECEDCSLGRWRKQLEAPIRYSDEEASRFSKSISACAATGYEYAKPTAQYATTLTIDMKTSLRNLTTTEPTPEPTPEQ
;
A
#
# COMPACT_ATOMS: atom_id res chain seq x y z
N MET A 1 -26.62 3.14 -69.43
CA MET A 1 -25.22 3.47 -69.04
C MET A 1 -25.29 4.72 -68.16
N LYS A 2 -25.03 4.59 -66.85
CA LYS A 2 -23.82 5.11 -66.16
C LYS A 2 -23.75 6.66 -66.20
N SER A 3 -23.66 7.47 -65.13
CA SER A 3 -23.43 7.29 -63.67
C SER A 3 -23.55 8.67 -62.94
N SER A 4 -23.76 8.64 -61.61
CA SER A 4 -23.36 9.60 -60.53
C SER A 4 -23.82 11.08 -60.63
N LEU A 5 -24.65 11.69 -59.77
CA LEU A 5 -24.81 11.74 -58.31
C LEU A 5 -23.53 12.04 -57.50
N PHE A 6 -23.39 13.29 -57.03
CA PHE A 6 -22.57 13.66 -55.87
C PHE A 6 -23.46 14.42 -54.89
N ALA A 7 -23.97 13.69 -53.90
CA ALA A 7 -24.66 14.23 -52.74
C ALA A 7 -23.61 14.61 -51.68
N LYS A 8 -23.66 15.85 -51.20
CA LYS A 8 -22.93 16.30 -50.01
C LYS A 8 -23.60 15.67 -48.79
N ILE A 9 -22.97 14.66 -48.20
CA ILE A 9 -23.34 14.14 -46.88
C ILE A 9 -22.47 14.85 -45.86
N GLY A 10 -23.11 15.73 -45.07
CA GLY A 10 -22.51 16.32 -43.88
C GLY A 10 -22.22 15.23 -42.85
N THR A 11 -20.96 15.11 -42.48
CA THR A 11 -20.50 14.19 -41.44
C THR A 11 -20.91 14.76 -40.08
N ALA A 12 -22.00 14.24 -39.51
CA ALA A 12 -22.26 14.35 -38.09
C ALA A 12 -21.21 13.51 -37.37
N LEU A 13 -20.24 14.17 -36.75
CA LEU A 13 -19.34 13.56 -35.77
C LEU A 13 -20.21 13.09 -34.58
N LEU A 14 -20.54 11.80 -34.57
CA LEU A 14 -20.97 11.12 -33.36
C LEU A 14 -19.86 11.28 -32.33
N ALA A 15 -20.10 12.12 -31.33
CA ALA A 15 -19.33 12.15 -30.11
C ALA A 15 -19.46 10.77 -29.46
N CYS A 16 -18.45 9.94 -29.66
CA CYS A 16 -18.21 8.79 -28.80
C CYS A 16 -18.00 9.38 -27.40
N PRO A 17 -18.83 9.06 -26.38
CA PRO A 17 -18.51 9.46 -25.03
C PRO A 17 -17.20 8.74 -24.71
N LEU A 18 -16.11 9.50 -24.75
CA LEU A 18 -14.85 9.07 -24.20
C LEU A 18 -15.18 8.63 -22.79
N LEU A 19 -15.02 7.34 -22.51
CA LEU A 19 -14.81 6.87 -21.16
C LEU A 19 -13.59 7.64 -20.68
N VAL A 20 -13.83 8.77 -19.99
CA VAL A 20 -12.78 9.57 -19.40
C VAL A 20 -12.11 8.64 -18.41
N SER A 21 -10.95 8.15 -18.82
CA SER A 21 -10.14 7.24 -18.03
C SER A 21 -9.42 8.08 -17.00
N THR A 22 -10.03 8.11 -15.83
CA THR A 22 -9.58 8.66 -14.56
C THR A 22 -8.25 7.96 -14.17
N GLN A 23 -7.15 8.71 -13.98
CA GLN A 23 -5.78 8.19 -13.83
C GLN A 23 -5.09 8.92 -12.67
N GLN A 24 -4.99 8.28 -11.50
CA GLN A 24 -4.34 8.85 -10.31
C GLN A 24 -2.79 8.74 -10.37
N PHE A 25 -2.28 7.78 -11.13
CA PHE A 25 -0.87 7.63 -11.47
C PHE A 25 -0.80 7.04 -12.88
N ASP A 26 0.14 7.49 -13.73
CA ASP A 26 0.17 7.17 -15.17
C ASP A 26 0.03 5.65 -15.51
N PHE A 27 0.26 4.76 -14.54
CA PHE A 27 0.31 3.31 -14.77
C PHE A 27 -0.48 2.43 -13.78
N ARG A 28 -1.16 3.00 -12.77
CA ARG A 28 -1.99 2.22 -11.82
C ARG A 28 -3.33 2.91 -11.57
N LYS A 29 -4.41 2.25 -12.00
CA LYS A 29 -5.79 2.68 -11.72
C LYS A 29 -6.26 2.05 -10.42
N PHE A 30 -6.52 2.88 -9.43
CA PHE A 30 -7.33 2.47 -8.28
C PHE A 30 -8.79 2.62 -8.68
N PRO A 31 -9.63 1.60 -8.46
CA PRO A 31 -11.03 1.63 -8.84
C PRO A 31 -11.84 2.46 -7.83
N PHE A 32 -11.53 3.76 -7.70
CA PHE A 32 -12.27 4.67 -6.83
C PHE A 32 -13.72 4.86 -7.30
N ASP A 33 -13.99 4.61 -8.58
CA ASP A 33 -15.33 4.57 -9.16
C ASP A 33 -16.19 3.46 -8.58
N ALA A 34 -15.57 2.39 -8.08
CA ALA A 34 -16.25 1.34 -7.33
C ALA A 34 -16.41 1.68 -5.83
N LEU A 35 -15.85 2.80 -5.38
CA LEU A 35 -16.01 3.29 -4.02
C LEU A 35 -17.09 4.38 -4.02
N ASP A 36 -18.01 4.33 -3.05
CA ASP A 36 -19.09 5.30 -2.89
C ASP A 36 -18.56 6.63 -2.30
N LEU A 37 -17.56 7.21 -2.95
CA LEU A 37 -16.94 8.46 -2.54
C LEU A 37 -17.78 9.65 -3.02
N SER A 38 -17.77 10.72 -2.24
CA SER A 38 -18.30 12.01 -2.64
C SER A 38 -17.59 12.54 -3.89
N ASP A 39 -18.32 13.26 -4.74
CA ASP A 39 -17.79 13.84 -5.98
C ASP A 39 -16.51 14.66 -5.75
N SER A 40 -16.46 15.41 -4.65
CA SER A 40 -15.30 16.20 -4.24
C SER A 40 -14.08 15.31 -3.97
N CYS A 41 -14.28 14.26 -3.18
CA CYS A 41 -13.21 13.33 -2.83
C CYS A 41 -12.74 12.55 -4.06
N PHE A 42 -13.67 12.00 -4.84
CA PHE A 42 -13.37 11.27 -6.08
C PHE A 42 -12.57 12.13 -7.04
N LYS A 43 -13.02 13.36 -7.33
CA LYS A 43 -12.32 14.27 -8.25
C LYS A 43 -10.92 14.64 -7.77
N MET A 44 -10.72 14.78 -6.46
CA MET A 44 -9.40 15.06 -5.89
C MET A 44 -8.48 13.84 -5.97
N LEU A 45 -8.99 12.67 -5.55
CA LEU A 45 -8.23 11.44 -5.62
C LEU A 45 -7.93 11.06 -7.08
N ASP A 46 -8.77 11.40 -8.03
CA ASP A 46 -8.53 11.13 -9.45
C ASP A 46 -7.57 12.12 -10.15
N THR A 47 -6.59 12.65 -9.42
CA THR A 47 -5.56 13.53 -9.99
C THR A 47 -4.22 12.83 -10.11
N THR A 48 -3.48 13.10 -11.19
CA THR A 48 -2.13 12.59 -11.39
C THR A 48 -1.10 13.31 -10.52
N VAL A 49 -0.10 12.58 -10.05
CA VAL A 49 1.11 13.13 -9.42
C VAL A 49 2.32 12.89 -10.35
N PRO A 50 2.58 13.79 -11.32
CA PRO A 50 3.57 13.56 -12.38
C PRO A 50 5.03 13.59 -11.88
N GLU A 51 5.29 14.10 -10.68
CA GLU A 51 6.62 14.20 -10.10
C GLU A 51 7.16 12.84 -9.65
N CYS A 52 6.31 11.82 -9.55
CA CYS A 52 6.66 10.50 -9.06
C CYS A 52 6.92 9.49 -10.19
N SER A 53 8.00 8.73 -10.05
CA SER A 53 8.26 7.59 -10.94
C SER A 53 7.30 6.43 -10.67
N TYR A 54 6.96 5.70 -11.73
CA TYR A 54 6.16 4.48 -11.64
C TYR A 54 6.82 3.39 -10.78
N VAL A 55 8.15 3.40 -10.67
CA VAL A 55 8.92 2.41 -9.89
C VAL A 55 8.52 2.40 -8.42
N LEU A 56 8.13 3.56 -7.85
CA LEU A 56 7.64 3.65 -6.47
C LEU A 56 6.30 2.91 -6.30
N LEU A 57 5.43 2.93 -7.32
CA LEU A 57 4.10 2.30 -7.29
C LEU A 57 4.17 0.78 -7.39
N ASP A 58 5.11 0.25 -8.18
CA ASP A 58 5.28 -1.20 -8.37
C ASP A 58 5.81 -1.91 -7.12
N ARG A 59 6.39 -1.15 -6.19
CA ARG A 59 6.94 -1.67 -4.93
C ARG A 59 6.05 -1.45 -3.72
N LEU A 60 4.83 -0.92 -3.91
CA LEU A 60 3.81 -0.94 -2.87
C LEU A 60 3.47 -2.39 -2.52
N PRO A 61 3.65 -2.82 -1.26
CA PRO A 61 3.31 -4.18 -0.91
C PRO A 61 1.78 -4.31 -0.94
N GLY A 62 1.30 -5.32 -1.67
CA GLY A 62 -0.13 -5.63 -1.72
C GLY A 62 -0.69 -6.00 -0.33
N PRO A 63 -2.01 -5.87 -0.11
CA PRO A 63 -2.64 -6.13 1.19
C PRO A 63 -2.43 -7.56 1.73
N GLU A 64 -2.00 -8.51 0.89
CA GLU A 64 -1.83 -9.93 1.24
C GLU A 64 -0.40 -10.32 1.68
N ASN A 65 0.61 -9.44 1.52
CA ASN A 65 2.02 -9.83 1.72
C ASN A 65 2.61 -9.48 3.10
N TYR A 66 1.77 -9.24 4.10
CA TYR A 66 2.22 -8.68 5.40
C TYR A 66 2.37 -9.69 6.53
N HIS A 67 2.86 -10.88 6.23
CA HIS A 67 3.47 -11.73 7.25
C HIS A 67 4.99 -11.54 7.16
N PHE A 68 5.57 -10.79 8.10
CA PHE A 68 7.00 -10.89 8.35
C PHE A 68 7.33 -12.36 8.64
N PRO A 69 8.33 -12.97 8.00
CA PRO A 69 8.66 -14.35 8.29
C PRO A 69 9.11 -14.46 9.75
N PRO A 70 8.51 -15.34 10.58
CA PRO A 70 9.10 -15.68 11.86
C PRO A 70 10.48 -16.29 11.65
N ASP A 71 11.39 -16.01 12.59
CA ASP A 71 12.78 -16.42 12.55
C ASP A 71 12.95 -17.89 12.14
N ARG A 72 13.86 -18.11 11.18
CA ARG A 72 14.36 -19.42 10.78
C ARG A 72 15.27 -19.95 11.90
N LYS A 73 14.70 -20.34 13.03
CA LYS A 73 15.38 -21.02 14.15
C LYS A 73 14.63 -22.25 14.66
N THR A 74 14.19 -23.13 13.77
CA THR A 74 13.94 -24.54 14.13
C THR A 74 13.99 -25.40 12.88
N ALA A 75 14.98 -26.30 12.81
CA ALA A 75 15.10 -27.30 11.78
C ALA A 75 14.53 -28.66 12.28
N ILE A 76 13.49 -29.13 11.57
CA ILE A 76 13.17 -30.54 11.17
C ILE A 76 12.58 -31.49 12.26
N PRO A 77 11.75 -32.54 11.96
CA PRO A 77 11.11 -33.03 10.70
C PRO A 77 9.55 -32.98 10.77
N GLU A 78 8.67 -33.27 9.79
CA GLU A 78 8.65 -34.15 8.62
C GLU A 78 7.39 -33.83 7.76
N HIS A 79 7.43 -34.19 6.48
CA HIS A 79 6.31 -34.50 5.57
C HIS A 79 5.07 -33.59 5.51
N HIS A 80 5.07 -32.64 4.57
CA HIS A 80 4.15 -32.70 3.42
C HIS A 80 4.69 -31.83 2.27
N VAL A 81 4.80 -32.48 1.12
CA VAL A 81 5.37 -31.96 -0.12
C VAL A 81 4.37 -30.99 -0.76
N TYR A 82 4.72 -29.71 -0.90
CA TYR A 82 4.34 -28.94 -2.08
C TYR A 82 5.59 -28.72 -2.94
N ARG A 83 5.62 -29.48 -4.03
CA ARG A 83 6.65 -29.50 -5.05
C ARG A 83 6.49 -28.26 -5.94
N HIS A 84 7.37 -27.29 -5.82
CA HIS A 84 7.77 -26.43 -6.95
C HIS A 84 9.28 -26.61 -7.16
N ASN A 85 9.62 -27.71 -7.83
CA ASN A 85 10.91 -27.84 -8.50
C ASN A 85 10.80 -27.09 -9.83
N ASP A 86 11.58 -26.01 -9.96
CA ASP A 86 12.48 -25.76 -11.10
C ASP A 86 12.94 -24.31 -11.07
N TYR A 87 13.90 -23.99 -10.19
CA TYR A 87 14.78 -22.81 -10.33
C TYR A 87 16.06 -22.93 -9.47
N LYS A 88 16.60 -24.14 -9.32
CA LYS A 88 17.72 -24.39 -8.38
C LYS A 88 19.13 -24.21 -8.94
N ASN A 89 19.32 -23.88 -10.22
CA ASN A 89 20.66 -23.88 -10.81
C ASN A 89 21.17 -22.53 -11.37
N ASN A 90 20.51 -21.39 -11.12
CA ASN A 90 21.04 -20.07 -11.53
C ASN A 90 20.65 -18.94 -10.56
N ILE A 91 20.87 -19.13 -9.27
CA ILE A 91 20.63 -18.09 -8.27
C ILE A 91 21.88 -17.19 -8.20
N HIS A 92 21.90 -16.15 -9.04
CA HIS A 92 22.83 -15.03 -8.86
C HIS A 92 22.67 -14.47 -7.44
N PRO A 93 23.76 -14.03 -6.77
CA PRO A 93 23.74 -13.54 -5.39
C PRO A 93 22.79 -12.36 -5.12
N ALA A 94 22.23 -11.74 -6.17
CA ALA A 94 21.24 -10.66 -6.13
C ALA A 94 19.80 -11.10 -5.77
N THR A 95 19.48 -12.40 -5.77
CA THR A 95 18.07 -12.87 -5.64
C THR A 95 17.63 -13.23 -4.23
N ARG A 96 18.46 -13.03 -3.20
CA ARG A 96 18.01 -13.17 -1.79
C ARG A 96 17.35 -11.85 -1.30
N PRO A 97 16.17 -11.90 -0.67
CA PRO A 97 15.48 -10.69 -0.19
C PRO A 97 16.33 -9.92 0.82
N CYS A 98 16.36 -8.59 0.73
CA CYS A 98 17.13 -7.71 1.61
C CYS A 98 16.35 -7.24 2.83
N GLY A 99 15.57 -8.17 3.38
CA GLY A 99 14.57 -7.92 4.42
C GLY A 99 13.14 -8.11 3.88
N PRO A 100 12.13 -7.61 4.60
CA PRO A 100 10.70 -7.81 4.31
C PRO A 100 10.22 -7.13 3.01
N CYS A 101 11.03 -6.28 2.38
CA CYS A 101 10.62 -5.45 1.24
C CYS A 101 11.07 -5.98 -0.14
N GLY A 102 11.53 -7.24 -0.24
CA GLY A 102 11.91 -7.87 -1.52
C GLY A 102 13.42 -7.75 -1.84
N PRO A 103 13.82 -7.92 -3.12
CA PRO A 103 15.23 -7.81 -3.52
C PRO A 103 15.76 -6.38 -3.32
N CYS A 104 17.02 -6.25 -2.90
CA CYS A 104 17.71 -4.96 -2.78
C CYS A 104 17.61 -4.18 -4.09
N LEU A 105 17.34 -2.90 -3.99
CA LEU A 105 17.43 -1.97 -5.11
C LEU A 105 18.90 -1.56 -5.35
N ASP A 106 19.25 -1.40 -6.61
CA ASP A 106 20.49 -0.75 -7.01
C ASP A 106 20.30 0.77 -7.10
N ASP A 107 21.39 1.47 -7.38
CA ASP A 107 21.41 2.93 -7.48
C ASP A 107 20.43 3.47 -8.53
N GLU A 108 20.32 2.81 -9.68
CA GLU A 108 19.45 3.23 -10.78
C GLU A 108 17.97 3.21 -10.36
N HIS A 109 17.53 2.12 -9.73
CA HIS A 109 16.15 2.04 -9.23
C HIS A 109 15.89 3.06 -8.11
N LEU A 110 16.87 3.30 -7.23
CA LEU A 110 16.73 4.26 -6.15
C LEU A 110 16.68 5.71 -6.66
N ASP A 111 17.43 6.06 -7.70
CA ASP A 111 17.38 7.38 -8.32
C ASP A 111 16.01 7.69 -8.93
N HIS A 112 15.30 6.66 -9.40
CA HIS A 112 13.92 6.79 -9.86
C HIS A 112 12.90 6.91 -8.71
N ILE A 113 13.16 6.33 -7.54
CA ILE A 113 12.23 6.36 -6.40
C ILE A 113 12.45 7.62 -5.55
N CYS A 114 13.71 7.94 -5.25
CA CYS A 114 14.12 8.94 -4.26
C CYS A 114 14.24 10.34 -4.84
N ILE A 115 13.19 10.76 -5.55
CA ILE A 115 13.06 12.08 -6.14
C ILE A 115 12.42 13.02 -5.09
N PRO A 116 13.12 14.05 -4.58
CA PRO A 116 12.56 14.93 -3.55
C PRO A 116 11.25 15.62 -3.98
N ALA A 117 11.17 16.02 -5.25
CA ALA A 117 9.96 16.61 -5.83
C ALA A 117 8.74 15.66 -5.76
N CYS A 118 8.94 14.34 -5.92
CA CYS A 118 7.88 13.35 -5.74
C CYS A 118 7.38 13.35 -4.29
N ARG A 119 8.30 13.34 -3.31
CA ARG A 119 7.92 13.36 -1.89
C ARG A 119 7.08 14.60 -1.56
N ASP A 120 7.52 15.77 -2.00
CA ASP A 120 6.81 17.02 -1.76
C ASP A 120 5.43 17.05 -2.44
N ALA A 121 5.35 16.51 -3.66
CA ALA A 121 4.09 16.36 -4.38
C ALA A 121 3.11 15.40 -3.67
N LEU A 122 3.60 14.28 -3.12
CA LEU A 122 2.80 13.35 -2.33
C LEU A 122 2.30 13.98 -1.02
N VAL A 123 3.13 14.77 -0.31
CA VAL A 123 2.70 15.51 0.88
C VAL A 123 1.58 16.49 0.53
N ASN A 124 1.77 17.27 -0.55
CA ASN A 124 0.75 18.21 -1.03
C ASN A 124 -0.54 17.49 -1.45
N PHE A 125 -0.42 16.37 -2.16
CA PHE A 125 -1.56 15.54 -2.57
C PHE A 125 -2.34 15.05 -1.34
N ARG A 126 -1.65 14.55 -0.32
CA ARG A 126 -2.23 14.11 0.94
C ARG A 126 -3.03 15.24 1.61
N THR A 127 -2.45 16.43 1.74
CA THR A 127 -3.14 17.60 2.32
C THR A 127 -4.38 17.98 1.53
N LYS A 128 -4.32 17.97 0.20
CA LYS A 128 -5.49 18.25 -0.64
C LYS A 128 -6.58 17.17 -0.51
N ALA A 129 -6.20 15.90 -0.40
CA ALA A 129 -7.15 14.81 -0.16
C ALA A 129 -7.85 14.96 1.19
N GLU A 130 -7.12 15.31 2.25
CA GLU A 130 -7.72 15.59 3.58
C GLU A 130 -8.71 16.76 3.54
N ALA A 131 -8.44 17.78 2.72
CA ALA A 131 -9.33 18.93 2.59
C ALA A 131 -10.57 18.64 1.73
N ALA A 132 -10.44 17.78 0.72
CA ALA A 132 -11.50 17.49 -0.25
C ALA A 132 -12.45 16.36 0.19
N CYS A 133 -11.94 15.41 0.99
CA CYS A 133 -12.68 14.22 1.41
C CYS A 133 -13.29 14.40 2.81
N ASN A 134 -14.53 13.95 2.97
CA ASN A 134 -15.22 13.89 4.25
C ASN A 134 -15.06 12.49 4.86
N THR A 135 -14.21 12.33 5.86
CA THR A 135 -13.91 11.02 6.49
C THR A 135 -15.10 10.34 7.19
N THR A 136 -16.26 11.00 7.32
CA THR A 136 -17.51 10.37 7.79
C THR A 136 -18.32 9.71 6.67
N LYS A 137 -18.05 10.06 5.42
CA LYS A 137 -18.75 9.56 4.23
C LYS A 137 -17.81 8.83 3.28
N ASP A 138 -16.62 9.38 3.12
CA ASP A 138 -15.59 8.93 2.20
C ASP A 138 -14.64 7.99 2.93
N ALA A 139 -14.50 6.78 2.42
CA ALA A 139 -13.58 5.82 2.95
C ALA A 139 -13.15 4.78 1.91
N ILE A 140 -12.00 4.16 2.14
CA ILE A 140 -11.45 3.11 1.29
C ILE A 140 -11.68 1.77 1.98
N ALA A 141 -12.50 0.91 1.36
CA ALA A 141 -12.80 -0.42 1.88
C ALA A 141 -12.40 -1.50 0.87
N PHE A 142 -11.74 -2.56 1.34
CA PHE A 142 -11.43 -3.72 0.50
C PHE A 142 -12.46 -4.82 0.75
N LYS A 143 -12.95 -5.41 -0.35
CA LYS A 143 -14.09 -6.34 -0.40
C LYS A 143 -14.04 -7.53 0.59
N TYR A 144 -12.87 -7.92 1.07
CA TYR A 144 -12.67 -9.15 1.84
C TYR A 144 -12.21 -8.95 3.29
N ASN A 145 -11.87 -7.72 3.70
CA ASN A 145 -11.15 -7.54 4.96
C ASN A 145 -11.98 -6.91 6.08
N ASN A 146 -13.23 -6.50 5.82
CA ASN A 146 -14.06 -5.75 6.79
C ASN A 146 -13.30 -4.59 7.45
N ILE A 147 -12.27 -4.05 6.79
CA ILE A 147 -11.45 -2.96 7.30
C ILE A 147 -11.69 -1.77 6.38
N ILE A 148 -11.97 -0.64 7.01
CA ILE A 148 -12.13 0.66 6.38
C ILE A 148 -10.88 1.50 6.69
N PHE A 149 -10.34 2.10 5.64
CA PHE A 149 -9.20 3.00 5.67
C PHE A 149 -9.62 4.43 5.30
N PRO A 150 -8.85 5.45 5.73
CA PRO A 150 -9.11 6.82 5.33
C PRO A 150 -8.92 7.01 3.83
N PRO A 151 -9.54 8.05 3.21
CA PRO A 151 -9.31 8.42 1.82
C PRO A 151 -7.83 8.66 1.47
N THR A 152 -6.99 8.99 2.46
CA THR A 152 -5.54 9.17 2.30
C THR A 152 -4.76 7.87 2.21
N TYR A 153 -5.40 6.69 2.35
CA TYR A 153 -4.74 5.39 2.42
C TYR A 153 -3.63 5.19 1.39
N GLN A 154 -3.95 5.53 0.14
CA GLN A 154 -3.08 5.27 -0.98
C GLN A 154 -1.83 6.16 -1.01
N VAL A 155 -2.00 7.45 -0.69
CA VAL A 155 -0.87 8.39 -0.63
C VAL A 155 -0.04 8.16 0.63
N ASP A 156 -0.65 7.75 1.74
CA ASP A 156 0.06 7.39 2.98
C ASP A 156 0.96 6.17 2.78
N LEU A 157 0.52 5.16 2.01
CA LEU A 157 1.37 4.05 1.60
C LEU A 157 2.57 4.50 0.77
N LEU A 158 2.37 5.42 -0.18
CA LEU A 158 3.42 5.92 -1.05
C LEU A 158 4.46 6.75 -0.29
N LEU A 159 4.01 7.62 0.61
CA LEU A 159 4.87 8.40 1.48
C LEU A 159 5.72 7.49 2.37
N LEU A 160 5.11 6.47 2.98
CA LEU A 160 5.84 5.47 3.74
C LEU A 160 6.87 4.74 2.89
N SER A 161 6.47 4.26 1.70
CA SER A 161 7.38 3.54 0.81
C SER A 161 8.57 4.41 0.42
N TYR A 162 8.34 5.67 0.08
CA TYR A 162 9.40 6.64 -0.16
C TYR A 162 10.31 6.76 1.07
N ASP A 163 9.76 7.02 2.26
CA ASP A 163 10.54 7.26 3.47
C ASP A 163 11.36 6.03 3.91
N VAL A 164 10.91 4.82 3.57
CA VAL A 164 11.62 3.56 3.83
C VAL A 164 12.69 3.28 2.78
N PHE A 165 12.40 3.39 1.47
CA PHE A 165 13.37 3.11 0.42
C PHE A 165 14.48 4.16 0.36
N CYS A 166 14.14 5.42 0.64
CA CYS A 166 15.06 6.54 0.58
C CYS A 166 15.77 6.82 1.91
N TYR A 167 15.54 5.99 2.92
CA TYR A 167 16.31 6.04 4.15
C TYR A 167 17.79 5.74 3.84
N LYS A 168 18.66 6.61 4.33
CA LYS A 168 20.11 6.51 4.19
C LYS A 168 20.72 6.15 5.53
N ASP A 169 21.70 5.27 5.47
CA ASP A 169 22.54 4.89 6.59
C ASP A 169 23.13 6.14 7.25
N ARG A 170 22.97 6.27 8.57
CA ARG A 170 23.40 7.49 9.30
C ARG A 170 24.91 7.71 9.29
N ASP A 171 25.70 6.64 9.26
CA ASP A 171 27.15 6.75 9.37
C ASP A 171 27.80 7.03 8.01
N THR A 172 27.32 6.37 6.95
CA THR A 172 27.91 6.47 5.60
C THR A 172 27.17 7.45 4.69
N GLY A 173 25.93 7.82 5.02
CA GLY A 173 25.07 8.64 4.17
C GLY A 173 24.62 7.94 2.88
N LYS A 174 24.81 6.62 2.77
CA LYS A 174 24.49 5.83 1.57
C LYS A 174 23.13 5.18 1.68
N SER A 175 22.54 4.87 0.52
CA SER A 175 21.24 4.21 0.46
C SER A 175 21.29 2.83 1.08
N CYS A 176 20.27 2.49 1.86
CA CYS A 176 20.33 1.29 2.69
C CYS A 176 20.34 -0.03 1.93
N ASP A 177 19.75 -0.07 0.74
CA ASP A 177 19.81 -1.28 -0.08
C ASP A 177 21.24 -1.54 -0.59
N LEU A 178 22.05 -0.51 -0.81
CA LEU A 178 23.46 -0.66 -1.17
C LEU A 178 24.29 -1.17 0.01
N GLU A 179 24.10 -0.59 1.19
CA GLU A 179 24.84 -0.98 2.40
C GLU A 179 24.50 -2.41 2.81
N LEU A 180 23.22 -2.80 2.78
CA LEU A 180 22.81 -4.18 3.04
C LEU A 180 23.32 -5.16 1.98
N THR A 181 23.42 -4.72 0.72
CA THR A 181 24.06 -5.55 -0.32
C THR A 181 25.56 -5.72 -0.02
N LYS A 182 26.25 -4.68 0.44
CA LYS A 182 27.68 -4.77 0.82
C LYS A 182 27.88 -5.69 2.02
N TRP A 183 27.10 -5.51 3.08
CA TRP A 183 27.11 -6.38 4.27
C TRP A 183 26.93 -7.85 3.86
N ARG A 184 25.98 -8.13 2.95
CA ARG A 184 25.78 -9.50 2.46
C ARG A 184 26.99 -10.08 1.75
N ARG A 185 27.70 -9.28 0.97
CA ARG A 185 28.92 -9.72 0.26
C ARG A 185 30.11 -9.87 1.21
N ARG A 186 30.15 -9.05 2.26
CA ARG A 186 31.21 -9.01 3.27
C ARG A 186 30.65 -9.45 4.63
N ARG A 187 30.58 -10.77 4.82
CA ARG A 187 30.30 -11.39 6.13
C ARG A 187 31.53 -11.39 7.05
N ASP A 188 32.42 -10.42 6.89
CA ASP A 188 33.63 -10.27 7.69
C ASP A 188 33.38 -9.54 9.02
N THR A 189 32.14 -9.06 9.23
CA THR A 189 31.67 -8.57 10.51
C THR A 189 30.77 -9.60 11.19
N ASP A 190 31.03 -9.88 12.47
CA ASP A 190 30.11 -10.65 13.33
C ASP A 190 28.90 -9.83 13.78
N PHE A 191 28.77 -8.59 13.28
CA PHE A 191 27.71 -7.68 13.65
C PHE A 191 26.39 -8.11 12.97
N PRO A 192 25.31 -8.37 13.73
CA PRO A 192 24.07 -8.86 13.16
C PRO A 192 23.43 -7.84 12.21
N MET A 193 22.96 -8.28 11.04
CA MET A 193 22.30 -7.42 10.04
C MET A 193 21.09 -6.70 10.65
N GLU A 194 20.34 -7.36 11.52
CA GLU A 194 19.19 -6.79 12.22
C GLU A 194 19.55 -5.60 13.13
N CYS A 195 20.81 -5.48 13.51
CA CYS A 195 21.34 -4.37 14.30
C CYS A 195 21.93 -3.23 13.46
N GLU A 196 22.05 -3.42 12.14
CA GLU A 196 22.48 -2.37 11.22
C GLU A 196 21.50 -1.19 11.22
N ASP A 197 22.01 0.03 11.05
CA ASP A 197 21.17 1.23 10.99
C ASP A 197 20.11 1.14 9.89
N CYS A 198 20.48 0.56 8.76
CA CYS A 198 19.57 0.32 7.65
C CYS A 198 18.43 -0.64 7.95
N SER A 199 18.57 -1.50 8.95
CA SER A 199 17.49 -2.35 9.44
C SER A 199 16.62 -1.60 10.45
N LEU A 200 17.24 -1.04 11.48
CA LEU A 200 16.55 -0.39 12.60
C LEU A 200 15.90 0.94 12.20
N GLY A 201 16.58 1.76 11.40
CA GLY A 201 16.10 3.07 10.95
C GLY A 201 14.90 2.97 10.01
N ARG A 202 14.90 1.99 9.09
CA ARG A 202 13.74 1.71 8.23
C ARG A 202 12.56 1.14 9.01
N TRP A 203 12.80 0.32 10.02
CA TRP A 203 11.73 -0.16 10.89
C TRP A 203 11.14 0.97 11.74
N ARG A 204 11.97 1.85 12.29
CA ARG A 204 11.54 3.09 12.95
C ARG A 204 10.61 3.91 12.06
N LYS A 205 10.95 4.08 10.77
CA LYS A 205 10.09 4.76 9.79
C LYS A 205 8.74 4.10 9.57
N GLN A 206 8.69 2.77 9.58
CA GLN A 206 7.41 2.06 9.57
C GLN A 206 6.59 2.36 10.83
N LEU A 207 7.18 2.29 12.02
CA LEU A 207 6.45 2.53 13.28
C LEU A 207 5.99 3.98 13.47
N GLU A 208 6.70 4.94 12.88
CA GLU A 208 6.29 6.35 12.84
C GLU A 208 5.04 6.56 11.96
N ALA A 209 4.78 5.67 10.99
CA ALA A 209 3.64 5.75 10.09
C ALA A 209 2.40 5.04 10.69
N PRO A 210 1.27 5.75 10.90
CA PRO A 210 0.05 5.16 11.47
C PRO A 210 -0.45 3.91 10.73
N ILE A 211 -0.25 3.85 9.40
CA ILE A 211 -0.64 2.72 8.54
C ILE A 211 0.10 1.40 8.83
N ARG A 212 1.26 1.46 9.48
CA ARG A 212 2.08 0.26 9.79
C ARG A 212 2.24 0.03 11.28
N TYR A 213 1.79 0.96 12.11
CA TYR A 213 1.93 0.84 13.53
C TYR A 213 1.04 -0.29 14.05
N SER A 214 1.64 -1.22 14.81
CA SER A 214 0.95 -2.12 15.70
C SER A 214 1.74 -2.24 16.99
N ASP A 215 1.05 -2.47 18.12
CA ASP A 215 1.73 -2.65 19.40
C ASP A 215 2.64 -3.89 19.41
N GLU A 216 2.31 -4.91 18.60
CA GLU A 216 3.14 -6.10 18.40
C GLU A 216 4.47 -5.74 17.72
N GLU A 217 4.43 -5.00 16.61
CA GLU A 217 5.62 -4.58 15.87
C GLU A 217 6.47 -3.60 16.69
N ALA A 218 5.83 -2.69 17.43
CA ALA A 218 6.50 -1.79 18.38
C ALA A 218 7.23 -2.56 19.50
N SER A 219 6.59 -3.59 20.05
CA SER A 219 7.18 -4.47 21.07
C SER A 219 8.36 -5.26 20.51
N ARG A 220 8.24 -5.79 19.30
CA ARG A 220 9.32 -6.52 18.62
C ARG A 220 10.50 -5.59 18.33
N PHE A 221 10.24 -4.37 17.87
CA PHE A 221 11.27 -3.36 17.65
C PHE A 221 11.99 -2.98 18.95
N SER A 222 11.26 -2.75 20.04
CA SER A 222 11.85 -2.44 21.35
C SER A 222 12.79 -3.55 21.84
N LYS A 223 12.44 -4.82 21.61
CA LYS A 223 13.31 -5.97 21.91
C LYS A 223 14.56 -5.97 21.04
N SER A 224 14.43 -5.72 19.74
CA SER A 224 15.57 -5.60 18.82
C SER A 224 16.52 -4.48 19.22
N ILE A 225 16.00 -3.28 19.52
CA ILE A 225 16.80 -2.14 20.01
C ILE A 225 17.59 -2.53 21.26
N SER A 226 16.94 -3.20 22.22
CA SER A 226 17.59 -3.65 23.45
C SER A 226 18.67 -4.70 23.19
N ALA A 227 18.40 -5.69 22.32
CA ALA A 227 19.34 -6.73 21.97
C ALA A 227 20.58 -6.20 21.23
N CYS A 228 20.38 -5.15 20.42
CA CYS A 228 21.45 -4.48 19.67
C CYS A 228 22.17 -3.38 20.47
N ALA A 229 21.75 -3.11 21.73
CA ALA A 229 22.22 -1.97 22.52
C ALA A 229 22.18 -0.63 21.75
N ALA A 230 21.16 -0.46 20.89
CA ALA A 230 21.08 0.63 19.95
C ALA A 230 20.41 1.87 20.56
N THR A 231 20.82 3.07 20.14
CA THR A 231 20.26 4.35 20.63
C THR A 231 19.90 5.30 19.49
N GLY A 232 19.05 6.29 19.75
CA GLY A 232 18.68 7.29 18.74
C GLY A 232 17.62 6.80 17.75
N TYR A 233 16.80 5.82 18.16
CA TYR A 233 15.73 5.23 17.35
C TYR A 233 14.34 5.53 17.90
N GLU A 234 14.20 6.60 18.67
CA GLU A 234 12.93 7.09 19.16
C GLU A 234 12.03 7.52 17.99
N TYR A 235 10.73 7.32 18.15
CA TYR A 235 9.73 7.69 17.15
C TYR A 235 8.46 8.20 17.83
N ALA A 236 7.73 9.06 17.13
CA ALA A 236 6.43 9.50 17.57
C ALA A 236 5.43 8.35 17.40
N LYS A 237 4.88 7.86 18.51
CA LYS A 237 3.82 6.84 18.47
C LYS A 237 2.54 7.48 17.88
N PRO A 238 1.93 6.87 16.85
CA PRO A 238 0.61 7.27 16.36
C PRO A 238 -0.43 7.22 17.48
N THR A 239 -1.19 8.30 17.65
CA THR A 239 -2.23 8.41 18.69
C THR A 239 -3.62 8.01 18.21
N ALA A 240 -3.85 8.04 16.90
CA ALA A 240 -5.12 7.70 16.29
C ALA A 240 -5.07 6.30 15.66
N GLN A 241 -6.17 5.56 15.77
CA GLN A 241 -6.36 4.35 14.98
C GLN A 241 -6.44 4.72 13.51
N TYR A 242 -5.61 4.08 12.69
CA TYR A 242 -5.53 4.38 11.28
C TYR A 242 -6.62 3.69 10.45
N ALA A 243 -7.05 2.51 10.88
CA ALA A 243 -8.07 1.73 10.19
C ALA A 243 -9.14 1.27 11.18
N THR A 244 -10.38 1.15 10.69
CA THR A 244 -11.53 0.72 11.49
C THR A 244 -12.00 -0.65 11.02
N THR A 245 -12.12 -1.60 11.95
CA THR A 245 -12.73 -2.91 11.66
C THR A 245 -14.24 -2.82 11.80
N LEU A 246 -14.96 -3.20 10.75
CA LEU A 246 -16.41 -3.38 10.77
C LEU A 246 -16.75 -4.65 11.55
N THR A 247 -17.40 -4.47 12.70
CA THR A 247 -18.08 -5.58 13.37
C THR A 247 -19.43 -5.77 12.70
N ILE A 248 -19.57 -6.81 11.87
CA ILE A 248 -20.88 -7.26 11.40
C ILE A 248 -21.57 -7.90 12.61
N ASP A 249 -22.33 -7.10 13.37
CA ASP A 249 -23.18 -7.65 14.42
C ASP A 249 -24.39 -8.31 13.75
N MET A 250 -24.26 -9.61 13.45
CA MET A 250 -25.33 -10.43 12.85
C MET A 250 -26.66 -10.34 13.63
N LYS A 251 -26.63 -9.93 14.89
CA LYS A 251 -27.80 -9.77 15.76
C LYS A 251 -28.70 -8.60 15.38
N THR A 252 -28.18 -7.61 14.64
CA THR A 252 -28.94 -6.44 14.19
C THR A 252 -29.67 -6.72 12.88
N SER A 253 -29.06 -7.52 11.99
CA SER A 253 -29.67 -7.89 10.70
C SER A 253 -30.88 -8.83 10.86
N LEU A 254 -30.85 -9.73 11.85
CA LEU A 254 -31.99 -10.63 12.12
C LEU A 254 -33.23 -9.93 12.71
N ARG A 255 -33.07 -8.78 13.38
CA ARG A 255 -34.21 -8.01 13.91
C ARG A 255 -34.99 -7.27 12.83
N ASN A 256 -34.33 -6.83 11.75
CA ASN A 256 -35.00 -6.15 10.66
C ASN A 256 -35.73 -7.10 9.70
N LEU A 257 -35.44 -8.40 9.74
CA LEU A 257 -36.10 -9.43 8.92
C LEU A 257 -37.30 -10.11 9.61
N THR A 258 -37.51 -9.88 10.91
CA THR A 258 -38.56 -10.57 11.69
C THR A 258 -39.75 -9.68 12.08
N THR A 259 -39.82 -8.43 11.61
CA THR A 259 -40.99 -7.56 11.82
C THR A 259 -41.66 -7.21 10.49
N THR A 260 -42.16 -8.23 9.79
CA THR A 260 -43.35 -8.06 8.94
C THR A 260 -44.52 -8.62 9.73
N GLU A 261 -45.18 -7.75 10.47
CA GLU A 261 -46.49 -8.00 11.07
C GLU A 261 -47.51 -8.26 9.94
N PRO A 262 -48.32 -9.33 9.99
CA PRO A 262 -49.30 -9.60 8.95
C PRO A 262 -50.45 -8.58 9.02
N THR A 263 -50.66 -7.86 7.92
CA THR A 263 -51.82 -6.99 7.69
C THR A 263 -53.12 -7.80 7.87
N PRO A 264 -54.07 -7.39 8.74
CA PRO A 264 -55.35 -8.06 8.84
C PRO A 264 -56.21 -7.79 7.59
N GLU A 265 -56.75 -8.87 7.05
CA GLU A 265 -57.64 -8.92 5.89
C GLU A 265 -59.01 -8.28 6.21
N PRO A 266 -59.59 -7.44 5.33
CA PRO A 266 -60.88 -6.81 5.60
C PRO A 266 -62.02 -7.81 5.41
N THR A 267 -62.87 -7.91 6.43
CA THR A 267 -64.13 -8.67 6.41
C THR A 267 -65.13 -8.02 5.44
N PRO A 268 -65.79 -8.77 4.54
CA PRO A 268 -66.83 -8.20 3.70
C PRO A 268 -68.16 -8.09 4.47
N GLU A 269 -68.68 -6.86 4.51
CA GLU A 269 -70.04 -6.54 4.97
C GLU A 269 -71.02 -6.66 3.78
N GLN A 270 -72.06 -7.48 4.01
CA GLN A 270 -73.37 -7.64 3.32
C GLN A 270 -73.42 -7.83 1.79
#